data_AF-A0AAD6R5U0-F1
#
_entry.id   AF-A0AAD6R5U0-F1
#
_cell.length_a   1.000
_cell.length_b   1.000
_cell.length_c   1.000
_cell.angle_alpha   90.00
_cell.angle_beta   90.00
_cell.angle_gamma   90.00
#
_symmetry.space_group_name_H-M   'P 1'
#
loop_
_entity.id
_entity.type
_entity.pdbx_description
1 polymer ?
#
loop_
_entity_poly.entity_id
_entity_poly.type
_entity_poly.pdbx_seq_one_letter_code
_entity_poly.pdbx_strand_id
1 'polypeptide(L)'
;MSKKKTKGRVPEVLWRVFRYRARTLSNSVTSLITNPPSSFVLLKADDPASYRKLLKDCYIVLNDNAPPVVHFNLENRWPQPLIVSRIIEFIIAEQPLSSNVLCSGYDKCLRSSHIAEVLASSAWTLLLERVGDEFMNYLLKYSSMFLPLPRQQHQQVAGLKRKRDWDDKAADAASLMLKRHQLTADASLSYDRRTYPVIDFDQDKGLSEKTGVAALLTVKGIRMEKPPGLYQFCTLRSRKQFGWTATPL
;
A
#
# COMPACT_ATOMS: atom_id res chain seq x y z
N MET A 1 -0.84 -28.61 -28.45
CA MET A 1 -1.30 -28.15 -27.12
C MET A 1 -1.44 -26.63 -27.13
N SER A 2 -2.67 -26.12 -27.24
CA SER A 2 -2.93 -24.67 -27.32
C SER A 2 -2.66 -24.00 -25.97
N LYS A 3 -1.62 -23.16 -25.91
CA LYS A 3 -1.35 -22.29 -24.75
C LYS A 3 -2.55 -21.35 -24.58
N LYS A 4 -3.38 -21.60 -23.57
CA LYS A 4 -4.46 -20.70 -23.14
C LYS A 4 -3.82 -19.33 -22.83
N LYS A 5 -4.03 -18.33 -23.69
CA LYS A 5 -3.62 -16.95 -23.42
C LYS A 5 -4.42 -16.46 -22.21
N THR A 6 -3.83 -16.54 -21.02
CA THR A 6 -4.41 -15.93 -19.82
C THR A 6 -4.47 -14.42 -20.07
N LYS A 7 -5.69 -13.87 -20.23
CA LYS A 7 -5.92 -12.42 -20.14
C LYS A 7 -5.19 -11.94 -18.89
N GLY A 8 -4.21 -11.05 -19.06
CA GLY A 8 -3.34 -10.60 -17.98
C GLY A 8 -4.18 -10.03 -16.85
N ARG A 9 -4.38 -10.81 -15.79
CA ARG A 9 -5.13 -10.39 -14.63
C ARG A 9 -4.18 -9.58 -13.76
N VAL A 10 -4.60 -8.38 -13.38
CA VAL A 10 -3.88 -7.57 -12.39
C VAL A 10 -3.58 -8.47 -11.17
N PRO A 11 -2.34 -8.48 -10.65
CA PRO A 11 -1.96 -9.25 -9.47
C PRO A 11 -2.97 -9.06 -8.35
N GLU A 12 -3.32 -10.14 -7.67
CA GLU A 12 -4.45 -10.13 -6.73
C GLU A 12 -4.31 -9.06 -5.64
N VAL A 13 -3.09 -8.83 -5.16
CA VAL A 13 -2.79 -7.78 -4.17
C VAL A 13 -3.11 -6.39 -4.72
N LEU A 14 -2.67 -6.08 -5.93
CA LEU A 14 -2.95 -4.79 -6.57
C LEU A 14 -4.44 -4.65 -6.89
N TRP A 15 -5.09 -5.73 -7.32
CA TRP A 15 -6.52 -5.75 -7.60
C TRP A 15 -7.34 -5.47 -6.33
N ARG A 16 -7.03 -6.11 -5.19
CA ARG A 16 -7.75 -5.89 -3.93
C ARG A 16 -7.71 -4.42 -3.50
N VAL A 17 -6.59 -3.76 -3.74
CA VAL A 17 -6.27 -2.41 -3.22
C VAL A 17 -6.65 -1.27 -4.17
N PHE A 18 -6.42 -1.45 -5.48
CA PHE A 18 -6.60 -0.43 -6.51
C PHE A 18 -7.70 -0.76 -7.51
N ARG A 19 -8.20 -2.00 -7.50
CA ARG A 19 -9.29 -2.47 -8.36
C ARG A 19 -8.98 -2.16 -9.83
N TYR A 20 -9.91 -1.51 -10.53
CA TYR A 20 -9.81 -1.15 -11.94
C TYR A 20 -8.79 -0.03 -12.22
N ARG A 21 -8.24 0.62 -11.20
CA ARG A 21 -7.27 1.72 -11.36
C ARG A 21 -5.85 1.21 -11.63
N ALA A 22 -5.52 0.00 -11.19
CA ALA A 22 -4.25 -0.61 -11.53
C ALA A 22 -4.30 -1.13 -12.98
N ARG A 23 -3.47 -0.54 -13.85
CA ARG A 23 -3.35 -0.91 -15.26
C ARG A 23 -1.89 -1.21 -15.58
N THR A 24 -1.65 -2.05 -16.58
CA THR A 24 -0.28 -2.25 -17.07
C THR A 24 0.26 -0.93 -17.63
N LEU A 25 1.58 -0.75 -17.62
CA LEU A 25 2.22 0.44 -18.15
C LEU A 25 1.82 0.70 -19.61
N SER A 26 1.77 -0.35 -20.43
CA SER A 26 1.29 -0.25 -21.82
C SER A 26 -0.13 0.32 -21.88
N ASN A 27 -1.07 -0.23 -21.10
CA ASN A 27 -2.46 0.23 -21.13
C ASN A 27 -2.60 1.67 -20.62
N SER A 28 -1.82 2.04 -19.61
CA SER A 28 -1.80 3.40 -19.06
C SER A 28 -1.29 4.41 -20.10
N VAL A 29 -0.19 4.12 -20.79
CA VAL A 29 0.35 4.97 -21.85
C VAL A 29 -0.67 5.14 -22.98
N THR A 30 -1.23 4.03 -23.49
CA THR A 30 -2.23 4.07 -24.57
C THR A 30 -3.52 4.79 -24.15
N SER A 31 -3.91 4.74 -22.87
CA SER A 31 -5.11 5.44 -22.38
C SER A 31 -4.88 6.94 -22.19
N LEU A 32 -3.66 7.34 -21.80
CA LEU A 32 -3.33 8.74 -21.50
C LEU A 32 -3.00 9.54 -22.74
N ILE A 33 -2.39 8.91 -23.74
CA ILE A 33 -2.13 9.54 -25.04
C ILE A 33 -3.40 9.38 -25.89
N THR A 34 -4.33 10.32 -25.76
CA THR A 34 -5.65 10.26 -26.39
C THR A 34 -5.61 10.49 -27.91
N ASN A 35 -4.58 11.20 -28.40
CA ASN A 35 -4.35 11.47 -29.82
C ASN A 35 -2.86 11.30 -30.16
N PRO A 36 -2.36 10.06 -30.29
CA PRO A 36 -0.97 9.85 -30.70
C PRO A 36 -0.77 10.29 -32.15
N PRO A 37 0.40 10.86 -32.51
CA PRO A 37 0.72 11.09 -33.91
C PRO A 37 0.79 9.75 -34.66
N SER A 38 0.52 9.76 -35.97
CA SER A 38 0.47 8.53 -36.79
C SER A 38 1.77 7.71 -36.77
N SER A 39 2.90 8.35 -36.45
CA SER A 39 4.23 7.73 -36.31
C SER A 39 4.51 7.15 -34.92
N PHE A 40 3.63 7.35 -33.94
CA PHE A 40 3.83 6.87 -32.58
C PHE A 40 3.76 5.34 -32.51
N VAL A 41 4.86 4.73 -32.09
CA VAL A 41 4.95 3.28 -31.88
C VAL A 41 5.53 3.02 -30.50
N LEU A 42 4.68 2.62 -29.57
CA LEU A 42 5.09 2.28 -28.20
C LEU A 42 5.91 0.99 -28.14
N LEU A 43 5.56 0.00 -28.97
CA LEU A 43 6.19 -1.32 -28.99
C LEU A 43 6.44 -1.78 -30.43
N LYS A 44 7.71 -2.06 -30.77
CA LYS A 44 8.16 -2.65 -32.03
C LYS A 44 8.39 -4.15 -31.88
N ALA A 45 8.64 -4.87 -32.99
CA ALA A 45 8.87 -6.32 -33.00
C ALA A 45 10.29 -6.73 -32.55
N ASP A 46 11.25 -5.82 -32.64
CA ASP A 46 12.67 -5.95 -32.29
C ASP A 46 13.02 -5.44 -30.89
N ASP A 47 12.09 -4.72 -30.22
CA ASP A 47 12.35 -4.19 -28.87
C ASP A 47 12.80 -5.27 -27.85
N PRO A 48 13.73 -4.94 -26.94
CA PRO A 48 14.30 -5.87 -25.96
C PRO A 48 13.25 -6.55 -25.06
N ALA A 49 13.55 -7.78 -24.63
CA ALA A 49 12.67 -8.55 -23.74
C ALA A 49 12.43 -7.84 -22.40
N SER A 50 13.43 -7.13 -21.86
CA SER A 50 13.31 -6.33 -20.63
C SER A 50 12.28 -5.21 -20.78
N TYR A 51 12.27 -4.52 -21.92
CA TYR A 51 11.29 -3.47 -22.23
C TYR A 51 9.88 -4.03 -22.42
N ARG A 52 9.73 -5.13 -23.17
CA ARG A 52 8.43 -5.81 -23.30
C ARG A 52 7.86 -6.23 -21.95
N LYS A 53 8.72 -6.76 -21.09
CA LYS A 53 8.36 -7.13 -19.72
C LYS A 53 7.96 -5.91 -18.91
N LEU A 54 8.70 -4.81 -19.00
CA LEU A 54 8.36 -3.54 -18.36
C LEU A 54 6.95 -3.09 -18.76
N LEU A 55 6.64 -3.01 -20.06
CA LEU A 55 5.34 -2.56 -20.56
C LEU A 55 4.17 -3.46 -20.11
N LYS A 56 4.42 -4.76 -20.03
CA LYS A 56 3.38 -5.77 -19.75
C LYS A 56 3.15 -5.99 -18.26
N ASP A 57 4.22 -6.02 -17.47
CA ASP A 57 4.21 -6.51 -16.10
C ASP A 57 4.44 -5.40 -15.06
N CYS A 58 4.80 -4.18 -15.49
CA CYS A 58 4.75 -3.00 -14.62
C CYS A 58 3.31 -2.50 -14.50
N TYR A 59 2.83 -2.33 -13.27
CA TYR A 59 1.51 -1.78 -13.01
C TYR A 59 1.60 -0.34 -12.54
N ILE A 60 0.70 0.49 -13.06
CA ILE A 60 0.60 1.91 -12.79
C ILE A 60 -0.78 2.19 -12.20
N VAL A 61 -0.80 3.03 -11.18
CA VAL A 61 -2.01 3.61 -10.60
C VAL A 61 -1.86 5.12 -10.63
N LEU A 62 -2.69 5.79 -11.42
CA LEU A 62 -2.71 7.26 -11.45
C LEU A 62 -3.36 7.81 -10.18
N ASN A 63 -2.81 8.90 -9.66
CA ASN A 63 -3.41 9.67 -8.58
C ASN A 63 -4.76 10.26 -9.07
N ASP A 64 -5.78 10.25 -8.20
CA ASP A 64 -7.10 10.82 -8.55
C ASP A 64 -7.01 12.34 -8.75
N ASN A 65 -6.03 12.98 -8.09
CA ASN A 65 -5.77 14.41 -8.20
C ASN A 65 -4.77 14.73 -9.33
N ALA A 66 -4.45 13.77 -10.20
CA ALA A 66 -3.56 14.02 -11.32
C ALA A 66 -4.23 14.97 -12.33
N PRO A 67 -3.53 16.01 -12.82
CA PRO A 67 -4.10 16.88 -13.83
C PRO A 67 -4.40 16.09 -15.11
N PRO A 68 -5.44 16.44 -15.88
CA PRO A 68 -5.71 15.80 -17.15
C PRO A 68 -4.54 16.04 -18.11
N VAL A 69 -4.21 15.00 -18.87
CA VAL A 69 -3.27 15.11 -19.96
C VAL A 69 -3.98 15.77 -21.13
N VAL A 70 -3.48 16.90 -21.59
CA VAL A 70 -4.07 17.62 -22.73
C VAL A 70 -3.24 17.42 -24.00
N HIS A 71 -1.91 17.51 -23.91
CA HIS A 71 -0.98 17.29 -25.03
C HIS A 71 0.35 16.75 -24.48
N PHE A 72 0.97 15.82 -25.20
CA PHE A 72 2.34 15.39 -24.91
C PHE A 72 3.23 15.63 -26.11
N ASN A 73 4.35 16.32 -25.86
CA ASN A 73 5.43 16.40 -26.84
C ASN A 73 6.31 15.14 -26.74
N LEU A 74 6.60 14.51 -27.88
CA LEU A 74 7.49 13.35 -27.98
C LEU A 74 8.98 13.73 -27.98
N GLU A 75 9.30 15.01 -27.78
CA GLU A 75 10.66 15.48 -27.59
C GLU A 75 11.37 14.79 -26.42
N ASN A 76 12.59 14.33 -26.68
CA ASN A 76 13.48 13.73 -25.71
C ASN A 76 14.71 14.62 -25.55
N ARG A 77 14.56 15.70 -24.78
CA ARG A 77 15.63 16.69 -24.57
C ARG A 77 16.54 16.28 -23.43
N TRP A 78 16.08 15.40 -22.54
CA TRP A 78 16.79 15.04 -21.33
C TRP A 78 17.04 13.54 -21.23
N PRO A 79 18.25 13.11 -20.83
CA PRO A 79 18.49 11.74 -20.42
C PRO A 79 17.59 11.31 -19.25
N GLN A 80 17.11 10.07 -19.28
CA GLN A 80 16.27 9.47 -18.24
C GLN A 80 16.81 9.66 -16.80
N PRO A 81 18.10 9.46 -16.49
CA PRO A 81 18.62 9.67 -15.13
C PRO A 81 18.46 11.13 -14.65
N LEU A 82 18.57 12.10 -15.57
CA LEU A 82 18.40 13.52 -15.24
C LEU A 82 16.93 13.89 -14.98
N ILE A 83 16.00 13.27 -15.70
CA ILE A 83 14.56 13.41 -15.44
C ILE A 83 14.23 12.85 -14.05
N VAL A 84 14.69 11.63 -13.76
CA VAL A 84 14.43 10.95 -12.49
C VAL A 84 14.98 11.75 -11.30
N SER A 85 16.26 12.15 -11.36
CA SER A 85 16.90 12.95 -10.30
C SER A 85 16.20 14.29 -10.08
N ARG A 86 15.85 15.03 -11.15
CA ARG A 86 15.13 16.29 -11.05
C ARG A 86 13.76 16.14 -10.39
N ILE A 87 13.01 15.09 -10.72
CA ILE A 87 11.70 14.87 -10.10
C ILE A 87 11.85 14.52 -8.62
N ILE A 88 12.83 13.70 -8.26
CA ILE A 88 13.09 13.37 -6.86
C ILE A 88 13.45 14.63 -6.07
N GLU A 89 14.36 15.44 -6.60
CA GLU A 89 14.78 16.70 -5.98
C GLU A 89 13.62 17.70 -5.87
N PHE A 90 12.79 17.80 -6.92
CA PHE A 90 11.57 18.60 -6.91
C PHE A 90 10.60 18.14 -5.81
N ILE A 91 10.33 16.83 -5.69
CA ILE A 91 9.45 16.29 -4.64
C ILE A 91 10.03 16.56 -3.25
N ILE A 92 11.35 16.41 -3.06
CA ILE A 92 12.00 16.69 -1.77
C ILE A 92 11.94 18.18 -1.41
N ALA A 93 12.08 19.08 -2.40
CA ALA A 93 12.00 20.51 -2.17
C ALA A 93 10.57 20.96 -1.82
N GLU A 94 9.57 20.52 -2.60
CA GLU A 94 8.17 20.87 -2.40
C GLU A 94 7.56 20.19 -1.17
N GLN A 95 7.96 18.95 -0.89
CA GLN A 95 7.42 18.13 0.19
C GLN A 95 8.55 17.37 0.90
N PRO A 96 9.32 18.03 1.79
CA PRO A 96 10.45 17.40 2.47
C PRO A 96 10.10 16.17 3.30
N LEU A 97 8.85 16.10 3.80
CA LEU A 97 8.30 14.98 4.57
C LEU A 97 7.54 13.98 3.69
N SER A 98 7.72 14.02 2.38
CA SER A 98 7.01 13.14 1.45
C SER A 98 7.32 11.69 1.75
N SER A 99 6.26 10.88 1.91
CA SER A 99 6.37 9.43 1.98
C SER A 99 6.48 8.80 0.58
N ASN A 100 6.87 9.55 -0.45
CA ASN A 100 7.02 9.03 -1.81
C ASN A 100 8.21 8.07 -1.86
N VAL A 101 7.97 6.89 -2.45
CA VAL A 101 8.97 5.83 -2.59
C VAL A 101 10.19 6.31 -3.40
N LEU A 102 9.99 7.20 -4.38
CA LEU A 102 11.07 7.78 -5.19
C LEU A 102 12.18 8.43 -4.36
N CYS A 103 11.81 9.10 -3.27
CA CYS A 103 12.75 9.84 -2.41
C CYS A 103 13.48 8.94 -1.40
N SER A 104 13.08 7.66 -1.31
CA SER A 104 13.57 6.73 -0.29
C SER A 104 15.06 6.42 -0.51
N GLY A 105 15.91 6.88 0.43
CA GLY A 105 17.35 6.64 0.36
C GLY A 105 18.06 7.38 -0.78
N TYR A 106 17.49 8.48 -1.26
CA TYR A 106 18.11 9.30 -2.30
C TYR A 106 19.27 10.14 -1.75
N ASP A 107 20.45 9.95 -2.34
CA ASP A 107 21.64 10.75 -2.08
C ASP A 107 21.65 11.95 -3.04
N LYS A 108 21.58 13.17 -2.48
CA LYS A 108 21.60 14.41 -3.27
C LYS A 108 22.96 14.74 -3.86
N CYS A 109 24.05 14.32 -3.22
CA CYS A 109 25.40 14.56 -3.69
C CYS A 109 25.72 13.66 -4.89
N LEU A 110 25.32 12.40 -4.82
CA LEU A 110 25.51 11.42 -5.90
C LEU A 110 24.37 11.40 -6.93
N ARG A 111 23.27 12.10 -6.63
CA ARG A 111 22.02 12.12 -7.41
C ARG A 111 21.52 10.72 -7.77
N SER A 112 21.64 9.79 -6.82
CA SER A 112 21.36 8.37 -7.02
C SER A 112 20.63 7.75 -5.83
N SER A 113 19.93 6.67 -6.14
CA SER A 113 19.36 5.69 -5.21
C SER A 113 19.11 4.41 -5.98
N HIS A 114 18.93 3.29 -5.29
CA HIS A 114 18.57 2.03 -5.96
C HIS A 114 17.32 2.17 -6.86
N ILE A 115 16.32 2.93 -6.41
CA ILE A 115 15.11 3.19 -7.22
C ILE A 115 15.42 4.10 -8.40
N ALA A 116 16.25 5.12 -8.22
CA ALA A 116 16.65 6.01 -9.31
C ALA A 116 17.42 5.24 -10.39
N GLU A 117 18.32 4.33 -10.00
CA GLU A 117 19.06 3.45 -10.91
C GLU A 117 18.12 2.52 -11.68
N VAL A 118 17.13 1.92 -11.00
CA VAL A 118 16.13 1.07 -11.65
C VAL A 118 15.32 1.85 -12.69
N LEU A 119 14.87 3.05 -12.34
CA LEU A 119 14.11 3.95 -13.22
C LEU A 119 14.97 4.61 -14.30
N ALA A 120 16.30 4.52 -14.19
CA ALA A 120 17.29 4.95 -15.17
C ALA A 120 17.82 3.81 -16.05
N SER A 121 17.31 2.58 -15.88
CA SER A 121 17.73 1.43 -16.70
C SER A 121 17.32 1.57 -18.16
N SER A 122 17.97 0.81 -19.05
CA SER A 122 17.75 0.88 -20.50
C SER A 122 16.30 0.67 -20.93
N ALA A 123 15.51 -0.12 -20.20
CA ALA A 123 14.09 -0.29 -20.48
C ALA A 123 13.28 1.00 -20.23
N TRP A 124 13.61 1.76 -19.19
CA TRP A 124 12.97 3.04 -18.92
C TRP A 124 13.49 4.16 -19.82
N THR A 125 14.78 4.14 -20.19
CA THR A 125 15.33 5.03 -21.22
C THR A 125 14.62 4.82 -22.56
N LEU A 126 14.41 3.57 -22.97
CA LEU A 126 13.65 3.27 -24.19
C LEU A 126 12.17 3.71 -24.06
N LEU A 127 11.57 3.57 -22.88
CA LEU A 127 10.21 4.10 -22.66
C LEU A 127 10.17 5.61 -22.88
N LEU A 128 11.10 6.35 -22.26
CA LEU A 128 11.25 7.79 -22.43
C LEU A 128 11.32 8.14 -23.92
N GLU A 129 12.21 7.48 -24.66
CA GLU A 129 12.37 7.72 -26.11
C GLU A 129 11.05 7.61 -26.90
N ARG A 130 10.12 6.75 -26.46
CA ARG A 130 8.81 6.59 -27.11
C ARG A 130 7.78 7.60 -26.67
N VAL A 131 7.81 8.03 -25.42
CA VAL A 131 6.71 8.83 -24.82
C VAL A 131 7.04 10.30 -24.64
N GLY A 132 8.32 10.69 -24.70
CA GLY A 132 8.77 12.06 -24.49
C GLY A 132 9.01 12.42 -23.02
N ASP A 133 9.76 13.51 -22.82
CA ASP A 133 10.12 14.03 -21.50
C ASP A 133 8.88 14.37 -20.66
N GLU A 134 7.89 15.03 -21.25
CA GLU A 134 6.71 15.51 -20.54
C GLU A 134 5.86 14.37 -20.00
N PHE A 135 5.67 13.32 -20.80
CA PHE A 135 4.97 12.12 -20.37
C PHE A 135 5.73 11.42 -19.25
N MET A 136 7.05 11.25 -19.39
CA MET A 136 7.85 10.60 -18.37
C MET A 136 7.80 11.37 -17.03
N ASN A 137 7.89 12.70 -17.09
CA ASN A 137 7.73 13.58 -15.94
C ASN A 137 6.35 13.40 -15.28
N TYR A 138 5.29 13.43 -16.09
CA TYR A 138 3.92 13.24 -15.61
C TYR A 138 3.76 11.90 -14.90
N LEU A 139 4.25 10.83 -15.52
CA LEU A 139 4.15 9.47 -14.99
C LEU A 139 4.83 9.37 -13.62
N LEU A 140 6.08 9.83 -13.51
CA LEU A 140 6.86 9.79 -12.27
C LEU A 140 6.27 10.66 -11.15
N LYS A 141 5.67 11.81 -11.49
CA LYS A 141 5.11 12.75 -10.51
C LYS A 141 3.73 12.33 -10.00
N TYR A 142 2.86 11.82 -10.88
CA TYR A 142 1.43 11.65 -10.59
C TYR A 142 0.97 10.19 -10.50
N SER A 143 1.88 9.22 -10.50
CA SER A 143 1.49 7.81 -10.41
C SER A 143 2.22 7.04 -9.31
N SER A 144 1.58 5.96 -8.87
CA SER A 144 2.22 4.89 -8.12
C SER A 144 2.57 3.76 -9.08
N MET A 145 3.83 3.34 -9.08
CA MET A 145 4.33 2.33 -10.02
C MET A 145 4.81 1.09 -9.29
N PHE A 146 4.51 -0.08 -9.84
CA PHE A 146 4.77 -1.38 -9.25
C PHE A 146 5.50 -2.27 -10.26
N LEU A 147 6.79 -2.52 -10.01
CA LEU A 147 7.60 -3.40 -10.83
C LEU A 147 7.46 -4.86 -10.40
N PRO A 148 7.46 -5.82 -11.34
CA PRO A 148 7.39 -7.24 -11.02
C PRO A 148 8.72 -7.71 -10.41
N LEU A 149 8.63 -8.40 -9.28
CA LEU A 149 9.70 -9.15 -8.65
C LEU A 149 9.53 -10.65 -8.93
N PRO A 150 10.59 -11.47 -8.70
CA PRO A 150 10.44 -12.92 -8.69
C PRO A 150 9.29 -13.38 -7.78
N ARG A 151 8.70 -14.55 -8.08
CA ARG A 151 7.62 -15.18 -7.28
C ARG A 151 6.28 -14.40 -7.28
N GLN A 152 5.94 -13.72 -8.38
CA GLN A 152 4.69 -12.95 -8.54
C GLN A 152 4.52 -11.80 -7.54
N GLN A 153 5.60 -11.39 -6.88
CA GLN A 153 5.59 -10.21 -6.02
C GLN A 153 5.76 -8.95 -6.85
N HIS A 154 5.36 -7.81 -6.29
CA HIS A 154 5.52 -6.51 -6.94
C HIS A 154 6.11 -5.52 -5.95
N GLN A 155 7.11 -4.77 -6.39
CA GLN A 155 7.75 -3.71 -5.62
C GLN A 155 7.23 -2.37 -6.08
N GLN A 156 6.72 -1.57 -5.16
CA GLN A 156 6.43 -0.17 -5.46
C GLN A 156 7.76 0.58 -5.67
N VAL A 157 7.88 1.30 -6.77
CA VAL A 157 9.07 2.11 -7.10
C VAL A 157 8.75 3.59 -7.27
N ALA A 158 7.48 3.98 -7.31
CA ALA A 158 7.08 5.37 -7.28
C ALA A 158 5.73 5.58 -6.59
N GLY A 159 5.45 6.83 -6.22
CA GLY A 159 4.22 7.25 -5.56
C GLY A 159 4.27 7.14 -4.04
N LEU A 160 3.21 7.59 -3.38
CA LEU A 160 3.13 7.58 -1.92
C LEU A 160 3.14 6.15 -1.38
N LYS A 161 4.01 5.87 -0.40
CA LYS A 161 3.89 4.69 0.46
C LYS A 161 2.52 4.75 1.13
N ARG A 162 1.60 3.86 0.78
CA ARG A 162 0.33 3.70 1.51
C ARG A 162 0.59 3.06 2.88
N LYS A 163 1.06 3.87 3.83
CA LYS A 163 1.07 3.51 5.25
C LYS A 163 -0.05 4.22 6.04
N ARG A 164 -0.51 5.38 5.57
CA ARG A 164 -1.43 6.26 6.34
C ARG A 164 -2.87 5.77 6.51
N ASP A 165 -3.44 5.02 5.57
CA ASP A 165 -4.77 4.41 5.76
C ASP A 165 -4.80 3.36 6.90
N TRP A 166 -3.65 2.85 7.33
CA TRP A 166 -3.56 1.83 8.37
C TRP A 166 -3.49 2.46 9.77
N ASP A 167 -2.66 3.49 9.93
CA ASP A 167 -2.43 4.13 11.22
C ASP A 167 -3.60 5.06 11.59
N ASP A 168 -4.20 5.75 10.62
CA ASP A 168 -5.34 6.66 10.88
C ASP A 168 -6.62 5.87 11.24
N LYS A 169 -6.89 4.75 10.55
CA LYS A 169 -8.01 3.86 10.90
C LYS A 169 -7.77 3.10 12.21
N ALA A 170 -6.52 2.79 12.54
CA ALA A 170 -6.18 2.18 13.83
C ALA A 170 -6.34 3.19 14.97
N ALA A 171 -5.97 4.46 14.76
CA ALA A 171 -6.20 5.54 15.71
C ALA A 171 -7.70 5.81 15.91
N ASP A 172 -8.48 5.87 14.83
CA ASP A 172 -9.94 6.03 14.89
C ASP A 172 -10.63 4.84 15.57
N ALA A 173 -10.20 3.61 15.28
CA ALA A 173 -10.71 2.41 15.93
C ALA A 173 -10.33 2.34 17.41
N ALA A 174 -9.12 2.76 17.79
CA ALA A 174 -8.68 2.84 19.19
C ALA A 174 -9.47 3.93 19.95
N SER A 175 -9.75 5.06 19.30
CA SER A 175 -10.57 6.15 19.85
C SER A 175 -12.03 5.71 20.04
N LEU A 176 -12.60 4.97 19.09
CA LEU A 176 -13.93 4.34 19.19
C LEU A 176 -13.99 3.27 20.29
N MET A 177 -12.95 2.45 20.43
CA MET A 177 -12.84 1.42 21.47
C MET A 177 -12.78 2.04 22.87
N LEU A 178 -11.97 3.10 23.05
CA LEU A 178 -11.87 3.82 24.32
C LEU A 178 -13.20 4.47 24.70
N LYS A 179 -13.89 5.08 23.71
CA LYS A 179 -15.21 5.69 23.91
C LYS A 179 -16.28 4.66 24.29
N ARG A 180 -16.19 3.44 23.75
CA ARG A 180 -17.09 2.32 24.10
C ARG A 180 -16.83 1.80 25.52
N HIS A 181 -15.57 1.69 25.94
CA HIS A 181 -15.21 1.29 27.30
C HIS A 181 -15.68 2.30 28.36
N GLN A 182 -15.59 3.60 28.08
CA GLN A 182 -16.08 4.65 28.96
C GLN A 182 -17.62 4.55 29.16
N LEU A 183 -18.37 4.39 28.05
CA LEU A 183 -19.84 4.25 28.10
C LEU A 183 -20.29 2.98 28.84
N THR A 184 -19.55 1.87 28.75
CA THR A 184 -19.86 0.65 29.52
C THR A 184 -19.52 0.77 31.01
N ALA A 185 -18.50 1.54 31.37
CA ALA A 185 -18.15 1.80 32.76
C ALA A 185 -19.22 2.66 33.45
N ASP A 186 -19.73 3.67 32.75
CA ASP A 186 -20.81 4.55 33.24
C ASP A 186 -22.14 3.80 33.37
N ALA A 187 -22.44 2.88 32.44
CA ALA A 187 -23.61 2.01 32.54
C ALA A 187 -23.52 0.98 33.69
N SER A 188 -22.30 0.57 34.06
CA SER A 188 -22.05 -0.39 35.15
C SER A 188 -22.09 0.26 36.54
N LEU A 189 -21.84 1.57 36.63
CA LEU A 189 -21.95 2.35 37.86
C LEU A 189 -23.37 2.86 38.15
N SER A 190 -24.31 2.66 37.21
CA SER A 190 -25.73 3.00 37.34
C SER A 190 -26.60 1.86 37.91
N TYR A 191 -26.04 0.66 38.08
CA TYR A 191 -26.79 -0.47 38.67
C TYR A 191 -26.70 -0.42 40.20
N ASP A 192 -27.62 0.32 40.82
CA ASP A 192 -27.76 0.40 42.28
C ASP A 192 -28.10 -0.97 42.86
N ARG A 193 -27.36 -1.32 43.91
CA ARG A 193 -27.29 -2.63 44.54
C ARG A 193 -28.21 -2.67 45.75
N ARG A 194 -29.51 -2.41 45.57
CA ARG A 194 -30.50 -2.47 46.66
C ARG A 194 -31.88 -2.89 46.16
N THR A 195 -32.08 -4.17 45.91
CA THR A 195 -33.31 -4.93 46.23
C THR A 195 -33.19 -6.37 45.72
N TYR A 196 -32.85 -7.30 46.61
CA TYR A 196 -33.19 -8.71 46.41
C TYR A 196 -34.37 -9.01 47.33
N PRO A 197 -35.55 -9.42 46.83
CA PRO A 197 -36.47 -10.15 47.68
C PRO A 197 -35.92 -11.57 47.86
N VAL A 198 -35.78 -11.95 49.13
CA VAL A 198 -35.58 -13.32 49.59
C VAL A 198 -36.78 -14.15 49.12
N ILE A 199 -36.54 -15.26 48.43
CA ILE A 199 -37.58 -16.25 48.12
C ILE A 199 -37.25 -17.48 48.95
N ASP A 200 -38.07 -17.72 49.98
CA ASP A 200 -38.09 -18.97 50.74
C ASP A 200 -38.55 -20.11 49.82
N PHE A 201 -37.78 -21.19 49.82
CA PHE A 201 -38.13 -22.42 49.11
C PHE A 201 -38.93 -23.31 50.06
N ASP A 202 -40.25 -23.37 49.85
CA ASP A 202 -41.09 -24.39 50.47
C ASP A 202 -41.29 -25.54 49.47
N GLN A 203 -40.83 -26.73 49.86
CA GLN A 203 -40.95 -27.96 49.08
C GLN A 203 -42.30 -28.61 49.40
N ASP A 204 -43.29 -28.50 48.50
CA ASP A 204 -44.21 -29.60 48.23
C ASP A 204 -45.25 -29.29 47.13
N LYS A 205 -45.59 -30.35 46.39
CA LYS A 205 -46.70 -30.54 45.43
C LYS A 205 -46.47 -30.17 43.96
N GLY A 206 -46.67 -31.20 43.13
CA GLY A 206 -46.56 -31.17 41.68
C GLY A 206 -47.85 -30.85 40.92
N LEU A 207 -47.67 -30.90 39.59
CA LEU A 207 -48.62 -30.77 38.49
C LEU A 207 -49.52 -29.53 38.46
N SER A 208 -49.34 -28.68 37.44
CA SER A 208 -50.28 -28.59 36.32
C SER A 208 -49.96 -27.39 35.41
N GLU A 209 -50.23 -27.61 34.13
CA GLU A 209 -50.30 -26.72 32.98
C GLU A 209 -50.55 -25.21 33.18
N LYS A 210 -49.92 -24.45 32.26
CA LYS A 210 -50.38 -23.27 31.50
C LYS A 210 -49.93 -21.86 31.90
N THR A 211 -49.29 -21.25 30.90
CA THR A 211 -49.22 -19.80 30.54
C THR A 211 -48.36 -18.87 31.38
N GLY A 212 -47.43 -18.17 30.72
CA GLY A 212 -46.93 -16.88 31.21
C GLY A 212 -45.44 -16.59 30.96
N VAL A 213 -45.14 -16.14 29.75
CA VAL A 213 -43.91 -15.50 29.24
C VAL A 213 -43.11 -14.68 30.28
N ALA A 214 -41.78 -14.88 30.38
CA ALA A 214 -40.76 -13.83 30.18
C ALA A 214 -39.30 -14.26 30.44
N ALA A 215 -38.44 -13.91 29.46
CA ALA A 215 -37.01 -13.60 29.55
C ALA A 215 -36.00 -14.69 29.99
N LEU A 216 -35.55 -15.51 29.03
CA LEU A 216 -34.20 -16.08 29.06
C LEU A 216 -33.19 -15.04 28.53
N LEU A 217 -32.32 -14.53 29.40
CA LEU A 217 -30.99 -14.05 29.01
C LEU A 217 -29.98 -15.14 29.36
N THR A 218 -29.78 -16.07 28.42
CA THR A 218 -28.71 -17.07 28.52
C THR A 218 -27.38 -16.42 28.16
N VAL A 219 -26.53 -16.21 29.15
CA VAL A 219 -25.10 -15.96 28.97
C VAL A 219 -24.48 -17.22 28.36
N LYS A 220 -23.98 -17.14 27.13
CA LYS A 220 -23.06 -18.13 26.56
C LYS A 220 -22.03 -17.44 25.68
N GLY A 221 -20.78 -17.43 26.15
CA GLY A 221 -19.62 -17.03 25.38
C GLY A 221 -18.49 -16.52 26.28
N ILE A 222 -17.22 -16.88 26.13
CA ILE A 222 -16.50 -17.63 25.11
C ILE A 222 -15.29 -18.25 25.83
N ARG A 223 -15.01 -19.53 25.54
CA ARG A 223 -13.82 -20.27 25.95
C ARG A 223 -12.61 -19.67 25.21
N MET A 224 -11.55 -19.30 25.92
CA MET A 224 -10.32 -18.83 25.31
C MET A 224 -9.59 -19.98 24.59
N GLU A 225 -9.52 -19.91 23.26
CA GLU A 225 -8.55 -20.66 22.46
C GLU A 225 -7.53 -19.69 21.87
N LYS A 226 -6.24 -19.92 22.21
CA LYS A 226 -5.06 -19.27 21.64
C LYS A 226 -4.96 -19.54 20.14
N PRO A 227 -4.60 -18.55 19.30
CA PRO A 227 -4.00 -18.84 18.00
C PRO A 227 -2.47 -19.06 18.14
N PRO A 228 -1.90 -20.02 17.38
CA PRO A 228 -0.48 -20.39 17.41
C PRO A 228 0.37 -19.46 16.52
N GLY A 229 1.66 -19.30 16.90
CA GLY A 229 2.73 -19.00 15.94
C GLY A 229 3.25 -17.56 15.89
N LEU A 230 3.87 -17.07 16.97
CA LEU A 230 4.87 -16.01 16.89
C LEU A 230 6.16 -16.60 16.28
N TYR A 231 6.42 -16.34 15.00
CA TYR A 231 7.80 -16.40 14.50
C TYR A 231 8.49 -15.08 14.79
N GLN A 232 9.60 -15.19 15.52
CA GLN A 232 10.52 -14.12 15.88
C GLN A 232 11.02 -13.36 14.65
N PHE A 233 10.85 -12.04 14.65
CA PHE A 233 11.80 -11.16 13.96
C PHE A 233 13.04 -11.05 14.85
N CYS A 234 14.14 -11.69 14.43
CA CYS A 234 15.47 -11.39 14.93
C CYS A 234 15.80 -9.92 14.56
N THR A 235 15.65 -9.02 15.53
CA THR A 235 16.33 -7.74 15.49
C THR A 235 17.73 -7.96 16.06
N LEU A 236 18.72 -8.08 15.18
CA LEU A 236 20.13 -7.95 15.56
C LEU A 236 20.36 -6.50 15.99
N ARG A 237 20.17 -6.27 17.28
CA ARG A 237 20.55 -5.07 18.00
C ARG A 237 22.06 -5.19 18.25
N SER A 238 22.89 -4.59 17.40
CA SER A 238 24.31 -4.46 17.74
C SER A 238 24.44 -3.52 18.94
N ARG A 239 24.95 -4.08 20.04
CA ARG A 239 25.20 -3.39 21.30
C ARG A 239 26.37 -2.43 21.15
N LYS A 240 26.20 -1.24 21.75
CA LYS A 240 27.29 -0.38 22.23
C LYS A 240 28.34 -1.22 22.96
N GLN A 241 29.61 -1.00 22.64
CA GLN A 241 30.70 -1.26 23.59
C GLN A 241 31.23 0.10 24.06
N PHE A 242 31.04 0.36 25.35
CA PHE A 242 31.88 1.24 26.14
C PHE A 242 32.92 0.36 26.83
N GLY A 243 34.19 0.76 26.79
CA GLY A 243 35.28 0.16 27.55
C GLY A 243 36.52 1.03 27.43
N TRP A 244 36.91 1.66 28.54
CA TRP A 244 38.01 2.63 28.66
C TRP A 244 39.39 1.96 28.77
N THR A 245 40.40 2.74 28.34
CA THR A 245 41.83 2.81 28.77
C THR A 245 42.77 1.61 28.58
N ALA A 246 43.87 1.82 27.85
CA ALA A 246 45.17 2.24 28.42
C ALA A 246 46.26 2.38 27.32
N THR A 247 46.95 3.52 27.26
CA THR A 247 48.36 3.66 26.84
C THR A 247 49.26 3.00 27.90
N PRO A 248 50.56 2.63 27.68
CA PRO A 248 51.61 3.28 26.86
C PRO A 248 52.37 2.25 25.97
N LEU A 249 53.41 2.50 25.18
CA LEU A 249 54.59 3.40 25.16
C LEU A 249 54.88 3.86 23.74
#